data_AF-A0ABD1AWF6-F1
#
_entry.id   AF-A0ABD1AWF6-F1
#
_cell.length_a   1.000
_cell.length_b   1.000
_cell.length_c   1.000
_cell.angle_alpha   90.00
_cell.angle_beta   90.00
_cell.angle_gamma   90.00
#
_symmetry.space_group_name_H-M   'P 1'
#
loop_
_entity.id
_entity.type
_entity.pdbx_description
1 polymer ?
#
loop_
_entity_poly.entity_id
_entity_poly.type
_entity_poly.pdbx_seq_one_letter_code
_entity_poly.pdbx_strand_id
1 'polypeptide(L)' 'MVSSKNQYVSLLIIVCLLVNSVQSTRIMDDPSQDCEFKGPCQTKRDCFKSCGGTPPYNNALCVPYGNARICCCIPM' A
#
# COMPACT_ATOMS: atom_id res chain seq x y z
N MET A 1 4.29 -48.52 14.09
CA MET A 1 3.36 -48.00 13.07
C MET A 1 3.16 -46.53 13.32
N VAL A 2 3.79 -45.65 12.54
CA VAL A 2 3.43 -44.23 12.59
C VAL A 2 2.04 -44.14 11.98
N SER A 3 1.06 -43.77 12.79
CA SER A 3 -0.33 -43.63 12.36
C SER A 3 -0.40 -42.63 11.21
N SER A 4 -0.70 -43.12 10.00
CA SER A 4 -0.75 -42.35 8.75
C SER A 4 -1.72 -41.17 8.83
N LYS A 5 -2.71 -41.24 9.74
CA LYS A 5 -3.68 -40.18 10.00
C LYS A 5 -3.07 -38.94 10.65
N ASN A 6 -2.07 -39.10 11.54
CA ASN A 6 -1.42 -37.98 12.23
C ASN A 6 -0.48 -37.19 11.32
N GLN A 7 0.13 -37.87 10.34
CA GLN A 7 1.06 -37.25 9.39
C GLN A 7 0.31 -36.32 8.43
N TYR A 8 -0.88 -36.73 7.99
CA TYR A 8 -1.73 -35.96 7.10
C TYR A 8 -2.26 -34.68 7.76
N VAL A 9 -2.69 -34.78 9.02
CA VAL A 9 -3.16 -33.61 9.79
C VAL A 9 -2.03 -32.60 10.01
N SER A 10 -0.81 -33.09 10.30
CA SER A 10 0.36 -32.22 10.49
C SER A 10 0.74 -31.49 9.21
N LEU A 11 0.69 -32.19 8.06
CA LEU A 11 0.91 -31.60 6.74
C LEU A 11 -0.12 -30.51 6.41
N LEU A 12 -1.39 -30.75 6.69
CA LEU A 12 -2.45 -29.76 6.46
C LEU A 12 -2.24 -28.49 7.31
N ILE A 13 -1.84 -28.63 8.56
CA ILE A 13 -1.56 -27.49 9.44
C ILE A 13 -0.39 -26.65 8.89
N ILE A 14 0.68 -27.30 8.44
CA ILE A 14 1.85 -26.62 7.85
C ILE A 14 1.44 -25.85 6.59
N VAL A 15 0.65 -26.45 5.71
CA VAL A 15 0.15 -25.79 4.49
C VAL A 15 -0.74 -24.60 4.83
N CYS A 16 -1.67 -24.72 5.78
CA CYS A 16 -2.51 -23.60 6.21
C CYS A 16 -1.69 -22.46 6.78
N LEU A 17 -0.65 -22.73 7.57
CA LEU A 17 0.23 -21.69 8.12
C LEU A 17 0.97 -20.95 7.00
N LEU A 18 1.51 -21.68 6.01
CA LEU A 18 2.20 -21.08 4.87
C LEU A 18 1.29 -20.17 4.04
N VAL A 19 0.06 -20.60 3.76
CA VAL A 19 -0.94 -19.81 3.02
C VAL A 19 -1.34 -18.54 3.78
N ASN A 20 -1.45 -18.61 5.12
CA ASN A 20 -1.80 -17.46 5.94
C ASN A 20 -0.62 -16.49 6.17
N SER A 21 0.63 -16.96 6.11
CA SER A 21 1.82 -16.11 6.16
C SER A 21 2.08 -15.31 4.89
N VAL A 22 1.39 -15.63 3.78
CA VAL A 22 1.27 -14.73 2.61
C VAL A 22 0.16 -13.69 2.87
N GLN A 23 0.11 -13.13 4.08
CA GLN A 23 -0.51 -11.82 4.25
C GLN A 23 0.44 -10.84 3.58
N SER A 24 0.09 -10.54 2.33
CA SER A 24 0.65 -9.48 1.50
C SER A 24 1.06 -8.31 2.39
N THR A 25 2.36 -8.23 2.71
CA THR A 25 2.99 -6.96 3.00
C THR A 25 2.73 -6.14 1.76
N ARG A 26 1.66 -5.36 1.79
CA ARG A 26 1.54 -4.19 0.94
C ARG A 26 2.76 -3.37 1.30
N ILE A 27 3.83 -3.59 0.56
CA ILE A 27 4.90 -2.64 0.40
C ILE A 27 4.16 -1.43 -0.15
N MET A 28 3.69 -0.58 0.75
CA MET A 28 3.44 0.80 0.40
C MET A 28 4.86 1.29 0.12
N ASP A 29 5.27 1.19 -1.14
CA ASP A 29 6.42 1.91 -1.67
C ASP A 29 6.30 3.30 -1.08
N ASP A 30 7.16 3.58 -0.10
CA ASP A 30 7.12 4.78 0.69
C ASP A 30 7.47 5.91 -0.28
N PRO A 31 6.49 6.73 -0.72
CA PRO A 31 6.79 7.79 -1.67
C PRO A 31 7.42 8.98 -0.96
N SER A 32 7.72 8.92 0.35
CA SER A 32 8.11 10.08 1.16
C SER A 32 9.47 10.68 0.80
N GLN A 33 10.30 10.01 0.01
CA GLN A 33 11.54 10.61 -0.51
C GLN A 33 11.28 11.48 -1.76
N ASP A 34 10.22 11.19 -2.54
CA ASP A 34 9.90 11.86 -3.80
C ASP A 34 8.59 12.68 -3.72
N CYS A 35 8.19 13.10 -2.52
CA CYS A 35 6.84 13.64 -2.29
C CYS A 35 6.80 14.88 -1.40
N GLU A 36 6.39 16.02 -1.97
CA GLU A 36 6.01 17.20 -1.21
C GLU A 36 4.55 17.14 -0.77
N PHE A 37 4.31 17.06 0.53
CA PHE A 37 2.97 17.03 1.08
C PHE A 37 2.28 18.41 1.05
N LYS A 38 1.10 18.51 0.42
CA LYS A 38 0.36 19.78 0.25
C LYS A 38 -1.09 19.68 0.72
N GLY A 39 -1.32 19.71 2.03
CA GLY A 39 -2.68 19.83 2.59
C GLY A 39 -3.60 18.63 2.31
N PRO A 40 -4.80 18.61 2.93
CA PRO A 40 -5.71 17.48 2.83
C PRO A 40 -6.35 17.34 1.44
N CYS A 41 -6.72 16.12 1.07
CA CYS A 41 -7.42 15.82 -0.18
C CYS A 41 -8.52 14.78 0.02
N GLN A 42 -9.51 14.76 -0.89
CA GLN A 42 -10.43 13.63 -1.00
C GLN A 42 -10.15 12.82 -2.28
N THR A 43 -9.78 13.53 -3.34
CA THR A 43 -9.52 13.00 -4.67
C THR A 43 -8.17 13.47 -5.21
N LYS A 44 -7.62 12.73 -6.18
CA LYS A 44 -6.40 13.12 -6.91
C LYS A 44 -6.52 14.52 -7.54
N ARG A 45 -7.73 14.92 -7.97
CA ARG A 45 -7.98 16.21 -8.61
C ARG A 45 -7.80 17.40 -7.69
N ASP A 46 -8.08 17.24 -6.40
CA ASP A 46 -7.93 18.30 -5.41
C ASP A 46 -6.47 18.76 -5.32
N CYS A 47 -5.55 17.82 -5.50
CA CYS A 47 -4.11 18.06 -5.46
C CYS A 47 -3.55 18.74 -6.71
N PHE A 48 -4.26 18.73 -7.84
CA PHE A 48 -3.76 19.32 -9.08
C PHE A 48 -3.53 20.83 -8.96
N LYS A 49 -4.44 21.54 -8.29
CA LYS A 49 -4.26 22.99 -8.04
C LYS A 49 -3.07 23.25 -7.11
N SER A 50 -2.89 22.40 -6.11
CA SER A 50 -1.83 22.53 -5.11
C SER A 50 -0.43 22.16 -5.65
N CYS A 51 -0.36 21.22 -6.60
CA CYS A 51 0.89 20.74 -7.22
C CYS A 51 1.24 21.45 -8.54
N GLY A 52 0.66 22.61 -8.82
CA GLY A 52 1.06 23.46 -9.95
C GLY A 52 0.36 23.21 -11.29
N GLY A 53 -0.57 22.26 -11.37
CA GLY A 53 -1.54 22.13 -12.49
C GLY A 53 -0.97 21.93 -13.90
N THR A 54 0.35 21.81 -14.07
CA THR A 54 1.00 21.73 -15.37
C THR A 54 1.08 20.27 -15.86
N PRO A 55 0.79 20.01 -17.15
CA PRO A 55 0.98 18.69 -17.74
C PRO A 55 2.45 18.22 -17.65
N PRO A 56 2.70 16.91 -17.54
CA PRO A 56 1.72 15.84 -17.46
C PRO A 56 1.09 15.80 -16.06
N TYR A 57 -0.24 15.71 -15.98
CA TYR A 57 -1.07 15.74 -14.77
C TYR A 57 -0.86 14.54 -13.80
N ASN A 58 0.34 13.97 -13.80
CA ASN A 58 0.77 12.79 -13.08
C ASN A 58 1.67 13.11 -11.88
N ASN A 59 1.96 14.38 -11.63
CA ASN A 59 2.80 14.83 -10.51
C ASN A 59 2.05 14.97 -9.17
N ALA A 60 0.78 14.55 -9.08
CA ALA A 60 -0.01 14.72 -7.87
C ALA A 60 -0.76 13.44 -7.50
N LEU A 61 -0.62 12.99 -6.27
CA LEU A 61 -1.31 11.84 -5.70
C LEU A 61 -2.07 12.25 -4.43
N CYS A 62 -3.19 11.58 -4.16
CA CYS A 62 -3.90 11.73 -2.90
C CYS A 62 -3.68 10.45 -2.10
N VAL A 63 -2.77 10.50 -1.12
CA VAL A 63 -2.29 9.34 -0.38
C VAL A 63 -2.86 9.31 1.04
N PRO A 64 -3.07 8.13 1.63
CA PRO A 64 -3.47 8.02 3.02
C PRO A 64 -2.35 8.55 3.95
N TYR A 65 -2.71 9.34 4.95
CA TYR A 65 -1.82 9.85 6.00
C TYR A 65 -2.53 9.78 7.35
N GLY A 66 -2.23 8.73 8.12
CA GLY A 66 -2.98 8.38 9.32
C GLY A 66 -4.45 8.13 9.02
N ASN A 67 -5.35 8.86 9.72
CA ASN A 67 -6.80 8.80 9.51
C ASN A 67 -7.32 9.75 8.42
N ALA A 68 -6.44 10.51 7.77
CA ALA A 68 -6.77 11.48 6.75
C ALA A 68 -6.14 11.09 5.40
N ARG A 69 -6.41 11.89 4.37
CA ARG A 69 -5.73 11.82 3.09
C ARG A 69 -5.09 13.16 2.80
N ILE A 70 -3.87 13.12 2.27
CA ILE A 70 -3.04 14.30 2.02
C ILE A 70 -2.54 14.29 0.58
N CYS A 71 -2.41 15.47 -0.02
CA CYS A 71 -1.79 15.58 -1.33
C CYS A 71 -0.30 15.31 -1.25
N CYS A 72 0.19 14.58 -2.24
CA CYS A 72 1.58 14.24 -2.44
C CYS A 72 1.98 14.72 -3.83
N CYS A 73 2.82 15.76 -3.90
CA CYS A 73 3.32 16.31 -5.15
C CYS A 73 4.70 15.72 -5.46
N ILE A 74 4.85 15.10 -6.63
CA ILE A 74 6.11 14.54 -7.08
C ILE A 74 6.90 15.66 -7.77
N PRO A 75 8.04 16.12 -7.21
CA PRO A 75 8.90 17.06 -7.90
C PRO A 75 9.50 16.35 -9.13
N MET A 76 9.37 16.97 -10.30
CA MET A 76 10.04 16.52 -11.52
C MET A 76 11.46 17.06 -11.60
#